data_AF-A0A933YFW2-F1
#
_entry.id   AF-A0A933YFW2-F1
#
_cell.length_a   1.000
_cell.length_b   1.000
_cell.length_c   1.000
_cell.angle_alpha   90.00
_cell.angle_beta   90.00
_cell.angle_gamma   90.00
#
_symmetry.space_group_name_H-M   'P 1'
#
loop_
_entity.id
_entity.type
_entity.pdbx_description
1 polymer ?
#
loop_
_entity_poly.entity_id
_entity_poly.type
_entity_poly.pdbx_seq_one_letter_code
_entity_poly.pdbx_strand_id
1 'polypeptide(L)'
;MASFDNEMAEIFESFLVETREIFEKLGQDLMTLEQKATDSELHNAIFRAVHTVKGTSSFLGFDQTTELAHHFEDVLNKIRKGELAVTSDTMDVMFEAYDLMKELLRRIETKNTEAVDLSGILAKLDAVAKQMPLPPPSASAESAAPSVSIPDQPTVQIAAPAAVPVEAHGKPAAEANSTQANAKASDATIRVDVSRLDSLMNLVGELVLGRNRMSQIAAQINQDNEGSQIARELIDTSAQIDFITTELQMAVMKTRMIPISKVFNKIPRLLRDLSKELNKKIDLQMVGEETELDKTIIEELNDPLVHIIRNAADHGVERPEDRVAAGKDATGYVILKAEHEGNHIVISIQDDGHGMDPEKLKRKALEKG
;
A
#
# COMPACT_ATOMS: atom_id res chain seq x y z
N MET A 1 -24.25 2.03 -22.89
CA MET A 1 -24.54 3.27 -22.14
C MET A 1 -24.72 2.96 -20.66
N ALA A 2 -25.71 2.16 -20.24
CA ALA A 2 -25.91 1.81 -18.81
C ALA A 2 -24.72 1.12 -18.10
N SER A 3 -23.89 0.33 -18.80
CA SER A 3 -22.69 -0.31 -18.21
C SER A 3 -21.59 0.69 -17.86
N PHE A 4 -21.43 1.74 -18.67
CA PHE A 4 -20.40 2.77 -18.47
C PHE A 4 -20.76 3.71 -17.30
N ASP A 5 -22.05 4.02 -17.16
CA ASP A 5 -22.56 4.80 -16.02
C ASP A 5 -22.41 4.03 -14.70
N ASN A 6 -22.51 2.69 -14.73
CA ASN A 6 -22.35 1.84 -13.56
C ASN A 6 -20.87 1.69 -13.16
N GLU A 7 -19.96 1.55 -14.13
CA GLU A 7 -18.52 1.55 -13.90
C GLU A 7 -18.03 2.91 -13.37
N MET A 8 -18.52 4.02 -13.91
CA MET A 8 -18.23 5.37 -13.39
C MET A 8 -18.76 5.58 -11.97
N ALA A 9 -19.93 5.03 -11.64
CA ALA A 9 -20.48 5.09 -10.28
C ALA A 9 -19.63 4.29 -9.29
N GLU A 10 -19.14 3.12 -9.69
CA GLU A 10 -18.25 2.28 -8.86
C GLU A 10 -16.88 2.96 -8.63
N ILE A 11 -16.29 3.56 -9.68
CA ILE A 11 -15.06 4.37 -9.57
C ILE A 11 -15.28 5.56 -8.62
N PHE A 12 -16.42 6.24 -8.73
CA PHE A 12 -16.75 7.37 -7.88
C PHE A 12 -16.94 6.96 -6.41
N GLU A 13 -17.64 5.86 -6.14
CA GLU A 13 -17.79 5.32 -4.79
C GLU A 13 -16.45 4.88 -4.20
N SER A 14 -15.61 4.20 -4.99
CA SER A 14 -14.25 3.82 -4.58
C SER A 14 -13.40 5.05 -4.24
N PHE A 15 -13.47 6.10 -5.07
CA PHE A 15 -12.79 7.37 -4.81
C PHE A 15 -13.23 7.99 -3.49
N LEU A 16 -14.53 8.01 -3.19
CA LEU A 16 -15.04 8.58 -1.94
C LEU A 16 -14.57 7.80 -0.72
N VAL A 17 -14.52 6.47 -0.80
CA VAL A 17 -14.02 5.62 0.30
C VAL A 17 -12.52 5.85 0.50
N GLU A 18 -11.73 5.73 -0.55
CA GLU A 18 -10.27 5.88 -0.49
C GLU A 18 -9.87 7.28 -0.02
N THR A 19 -10.51 8.33 -0.55
CA THR A 19 -10.20 9.72 -0.16
C THR A 19 -10.55 9.99 1.30
N ARG A 20 -11.61 9.36 1.85
CA ARG A 20 -11.92 9.47 3.29
C ARG A 20 -10.84 8.83 4.15
N GLU A 21 -10.38 7.64 3.79
CA GLU A 21 -9.30 6.96 4.51
C GLU A 21 -8.00 7.78 4.46
N ILE A 22 -7.68 8.33 3.29
CA ILE A 22 -6.54 9.24 3.12
C ILE A 22 -6.69 10.47 4.01
N PHE A 23 -7.87 11.09 4.06
CA PHE A 23 -8.11 12.27 4.90
C PHE A 23 -8.09 11.98 6.39
N GLU A 24 -8.59 10.83 6.84
CA GLU A 24 -8.52 10.42 8.24
C GLU A 24 -7.06 10.27 8.67
N LYS A 25 -6.25 9.57 7.87
CA LYS A 25 -4.82 9.40 8.12
C LYS A 25 -4.07 10.73 8.03
N LEU A 26 -4.37 11.56 7.01
CA LEU A 26 -3.75 12.87 6.82
C LEU A 26 -3.97 13.78 8.03
N GLY A 27 -5.17 13.77 8.62
CA GLY A 27 -5.45 14.55 9.84
C GLY A 27 -4.56 14.13 11.02
N GLN A 28 -4.39 12.81 11.22
CA GLN A 28 -3.50 12.27 12.26
C GLN A 28 -2.03 12.60 11.99
N ASP A 29 -1.60 12.48 10.73
CA ASP A 29 -0.23 12.77 10.32
C ASP A 29 0.08 14.27 10.48
N LEU A 30 -0.86 15.18 10.17
CA LEU A 30 -0.71 16.62 10.38
C LEU A 30 -0.60 16.99 11.87
N MET A 31 -1.39 16.37 12.75
CA MET A 31 -1.23 16.53 14.20
C MET A 31 0.14 16.03 14.68
N THR A 32 0.63 14.93 14.13
CA THR A 32 1.95 14.39 14.45
C THR A 32 3.05 15.32 13.93
N LEU A 33 2.84 15.96 12.78
CA LEU A 33 3.78 16.90 12.16
C LEU A 33 4.00 18.13 13.03
N GLU A 34 2.94 18.66 13.63
CA GLU A 34 3.01 19.76 14.58
C GLU A 34 3.90 19.43 15.79
N GLN A 35 3.85 18.19 16.28
CA GLN A 35 4.65 17.73 17.42
C GLN A 35 6.08 17.31 17.03
N LYS A 36 6.27 16.81 15.80
CA LYS A 36 7.51 16.21 15.29
C LYS A 36 7.90 16.80 13.93
N ALA A 37 8.19 18.10 13.93
CA ALA A 37 8.51 18.90 12.75
C ALA A 37 9.73 18.46 11.89
N THR A 38 10.55 17.52 12.38
CA THR A 38 11.79 17.09 11.69
C THR A 38 11.73 15.67 11.13
N ASP A 39 10.58 15.01 11.22
CA ASP A 39 10.43 13.63 10.75
C ASP A 39 10.26 13.56 9.22
N SER A 40 11.34 13.17 8.54
CA SER A 40 11.34 13.06 7.08
C SER A 40 10.44 11.96 6.55
N GLU A 41 10.16 10.90 7.30
CA GLU A 41 9.23 9.85 6.87
C GLU A 41 7.80 10.39 6.90
N LEU A 42 7.46 11.16 7.93
CA LEU A 42 6.17 11.83 8.07
C LEU A 42 5.95 12.86 6.96
N HIS A 43 6.96 13.67 6.63
CA HIS A 43 6.88 14.61 5.49
C HIS A 43 6.55 13.89 4.18
N ASN A 44 7.20 12.75 3.91
CA ASN A 44 6.95 11.97 2.71
C ASN A 44 5.58 11.29 2.72
N ALA A 45 5.11 10.82 3.88
CA ALA A 45 3.79 10.21 4.01
C ALA A 45 2.66 11.23 3.73
N ILE A 46 2.75 12.42 4.33
CA ILE A 46 1.77 13.50 4.14
C ILE A 46 1.78 13.99 2.68
N PHE A 47 2.97 14.17 2.10
CA PHE A 47 3.09 14.56 0.69
C PHE A 47 2.44 13.54 -0.26
N ARG A 48 2.68 12.25 -0.07
CA ARG A 48 2.04 11.19 -0.88
C ARG A 48 0.52 11.22 -0.76
N ALA A 49 -0.01 11.39 0.45
CA ALA A 49 -1.45 11.48 0.69
C ALA A 49 -2.10 12.63 -0.13
N VAL A 50 -1.55 13.84 -0.02
CA VAL A 50 -2.07 15.01 -0.75
C VAL A 50 -1.88 14.87 -2.26
N HIS A 51 -0.75 14.34 -2.71
CA HIS A 51 -0.47 14.10 -4.13
C HIS A 51 -1.45 13.10 -4.75
N THR A 52 -1.78 12.01 -4.03
CA THR A 52 -2.80 11.05 -4.45
C THR A 52 -4.16 11.71 -4.60
N VAL A 53 -4.59 12.51 -3.61
CA VAL A 53 -5.88 13.23 -3.66
C VAL A 53 -5.95 14.20 -4.85
N LYS A 54 -4.86 14.92 -5.14
CA LYS A 54 -4.76 15.78 -6.32
C LYS A 54 -4.94 14.98 -7.61
N GLY A 55 -4.23 13.85 -7.74
CA GLY A 55 -4.27 13.00 -8.92
C GLY A 55 -5.66 12.40 -9.17
N THR A 56 -6.28 11.84 -8.15
CA THR A 56 -7.62 11.24 -8.25
C THR A 56 -8.71 12.28 -8.46
N SER A 57 -8.62 13.45 -7.82
CA SER A 57 -9.55 14.56 -8.04
C SER A 57 -9.45 15.15 -9.45
N SER A 58 -8.24 15.26 -10.00
CA SER A 58 -8.02 15.74 -11.36
C SER A 58 -8.59 14.77 -12.40
N PHE A 59 -8.42 13.46 -12.18
CA PHE A 59 -8.98 12.42 -13.04
C PHE A 59 -10.51 12.47 -13.12
N LEU A 60 -11.18 12.76 -11.99
CA LEU A 60 -12.64 12.86 -11.91
C LEU A 60 -13.21 14.24 -12.25
N GLY A 61 -12.35 15.22 -12.58
CA GLY A 61 -12.77 16.58 -12.93
C GLY A 61 -13.23 17.42 -11.73
N PHE A 62 -12.75 17.13 -10.52
CA PHE A 62 -12.99 17.95 -9.34
C PHE A 62 -11.95 19.07 -9.25
N ASP A 63 -12.15 20.11 -10.05
CA ASP A 63 -11.19 21.21 -10.23
C ASP A 63 -10.86 21.92 -8.91
N GLN A 64 -11.86 22.20 -8.08
CA GLN A 64 -11.68 22.90 -6.79
C GLN A 64 -10.81 22.08 -5.82
N THR A 65 -11.04 20.77 -5.74
CA THR A 65 -10.24 19.87 -4.89
C THR A 65 -8.82 19.74 -5.44
N THR A 66 -8.67 19.69 -6.76
CA THR A 66 -7.37 19.62 -7.43
C THR A 66 -6.54 20.88 -7.19
N GLU A 67 -7.15 22.06 -7.32
CA GLU A 67 -6.51 23.35 -7.09
C GLU A 67 -6.04 23.48 -5.63
N LEU A 68 -6.93 23.21 -4.66
CA LEU A 68 -6.57 23.28 -3.25
C LEU A 68 -5.46 22.29 -2.88
N ALA A 69 -5.52 21.06 -3.37
CA ALA A 69 -4.50 20.04 -3.12
C ALA A 69 -3.14 20.42 -3.72
N HIS A 70 -3.11 21.09 -4.87
CA HIS A 70 -1.87 21.57 -5.49
C HIS A 70 -1.17 22.62 -4.62
N HIS A 71 -1.89 23.63 -4.13
CA HIS A 71 -1.31 24.65 -3.25
C HIS A 71 -0.88 24.06 -1.89
N PHE A 72 -1.61 23.08 -1.38
CA PHE A 72 -1.23 22.32 -0.19
C PHE A 72 0.09 21.55 -0.42
N GLU A 73 0.20 20.87 -1.56
CA GLU A 73 1.39 20.12 -1.96
C GLU A 73 2.63 21.01 -2.09
N ASP A 74 2.48 22.24 -2.58
CA ASP A 74 3.58 23.21 -2.68
C ASP A 74 4.15 23.60 -1.31
N VAL A 75 3.30 23.81 -0.31
CA VAL A 75 3.74 24.06 1.08
C VAL A 75 4.50 22.85 1.61
N LEU A 76 3.96 21.64 1.44
CA LEU A 76 4.61 20.40 1.88
C LEU A 76 5.95 20.16 1.19
N ASN A 77 6.07 20.48 -0.10
CA ASN A 77 7.31 20.30 -0.84
C ASN A 77 8.43 21.19 -0.28
N LYS A 78 8.09 22.41 0.17
CA LYS A 78 9.06 23.31 0.84
C LYS A 78 9.44 22.82 2.23
N ILE A 79 8.49 22.29 3.01
CA ILE A 79 8.79 21.64 4.30
C ILE A 79 9.75 20.46 4.08
N ARG A 80 9.47 19.61 3.09
CA ARG A 80 10.29 18.44 2.76
C ARG A 80 11.72 18.79 2.33
N LYS A 81 11.90 19.88 1.59
CA LYS A 81 13.23 20.38 1.20
C LYS A 81 13.96 21.13 2.32
N GLY A 82 13.33 21.32 3.48
CA GLY A 82 13.86 22.13 4.57
C GLY A 82 13.88 23.63 4.27
N GLU A 83 13.15 24.06 3.25
CA GLU A 83 13.03 25.46 2.83
C GLU A 83 12.01 26.22 3.69
N LEU A 84 11.06 25.52 4.32
CA LEU A 84 10.02 26.07 5.18
C LEU A 84 9.99 25.36 6.53
N ALA A 85 9.98 26.14 7.62
CA ALA A 85 9.84 25.60 8.96
C ALA A 85 8.37 25.32 9.31
N VAL A 86 8.12 24.21 10.00
CA VAL A 86 6.81 23.91 10.59
C VAL A 86 6.63 24.79 11.84
N THR A 87 5.84 25.85 11.70
CA THR A 87 5.46 26.78 12.77
C THR A 87 3.96 26.68 13.07
N SER A 88 3.49 27.26 14.17
CA SER A 88 2.06 27.35 14.49
C SER A 88 1.27 27.98 13.32
N ASP A 89 1.75 29.11 12.79
CA ASP A 89 1.09 29.80 11.68
C ASP A 89 1.02 28.94 10.40
N THR A 90 2.07 28.18 10.10
CA THR A 90 2.08 27.22 8.98
C THR A 90 1.05 26.12 9.22
N MET A 91 1.02 25.54 10.42
CA MET A 91 0.10 24.46 10.75
C MET A 91 -1.36 24.92 10.76
N ASP A 92 -1.66 26.13 11.24
CA ASP A 92 -3.00 26.69 11.24
C ASP A 92 -3.57 26.79 9.82
N VAL A 93 -2.77 27.30 8.87
CA VAL A 93 -3.16 27.37 7.45
C VAL A 93 -3.32 25.98 6.84
N MET A 94 -2.48 25.03 7.23
CA MET A 94 -2.55 23.64 6.74
C MET A 94 -3.80 22.92 7.27
N PHE A 95 -4.20 23.15 8.52
CA PHE A 95 -5.44 22.62 9.07
C PHE A 95 -6.67 23.29 8.44
N GLU A 96 -6.65 24.61 8.21
CA GLU A 96 -7.72 25.32 7.51
C GLU A 96 -7.91 24.76 6.08
N ALA A 97 -6.82 24.51 5.36
CA ALA A 97 -6.87 23.89 4.03
C ALA A 97 -7.36 22.44 4.08
N TYR A 98 -6.94 21.66 5.08
CA TYR A 98 -7.40 20.29 5.30
C TYR A 98 -8.90 20.21 5.58
N ASP A 99 -9.42 21.11 6.41
CA ASP A 99 -10.86 21.19 6.68
C ASP A 99 -11.65 21.56 5.43
N LEU A 100 -11.13 22.46 4.60
CA LEU A 100 -11.76 22.83 3.34
C LEU A 100 -11.73 21.69 2.32
N MET A 101 -10.65 20.90 2.24
CA MET A 101 -10.61 19.69 1.42
C MET A 101 -11.67 18.66 1.83
N LYS A 102 -11.89 18.46 3.14
CA LYS A 102 -12.98 17.59 3.64
C LYS A 102 -14.36 18.12 3.26
N GLU A 103 -14.57 19.43 3.33
CA GLU A 103 -15.85 20.03 2.92
C GLU A 103 -16.08 19.88 1.41
N LEU A 104 -15.05 20.04 0.57
CA LEU A 104 -15.15 19.77 -0.87
C LEU A 104 -15.54 18.30 -1.15
N LEU A 105 -14.92 17.35 -0.46
CA LEU A 105 -15.28 15.93 -0.58
C LEU A 105 -16.73 15.66 -0.17
N ARG A 106 -17.20 16.27 0.94
CA ARG A 106 -18.58 16.16 1.40
C ARG A 106 -19.57 16.74 0.38
N ARG A 107 -19.21 17.83 -0.30
CA ARG A 107 -20.02 18.41 -1.39
C ARG A 107 -20.09 17.52 -2.61
N ILE A 108 -18.98 16.91 -3.00
CA ILE A 108 -18.92 15.90 -4.06
C ILE A 108 -19.86 14.74 -3.74
N GLU A 109 -19.80 14.20 -2.51
CA GLU A 109 -20.67 13.11 -2.04
C GLU A 109 -22.16 13.49 -2.07
N THR A 110 -22.50 14.70 -1.62
CA THR A 110 -23.88 15.19 -1.59
C THR A 110 -24.38 15.71 -2.94
N LYS A 111 -23.54 15.63 -3.99
CA LYS A 111 -23.81 16.16 -5.33
C LYS A 111 -24.17 17.65 -5.33
N ASN A 112 -23.60 18.41 -4.40
CA ASN A 112 -23.79 19.85 -4.33
C ASN A 112 -22.87 20.55 -5.34
N THR A 113 -23.45 21.31 -6.28
CA THR A 113 -22.73 21.99 -7.36
C THR A 113 -22.39 23.46 -7.04
N GLU A 114 -22.69 23.95 -5.84
CA GLU A 114 -22.31 25.29 -5.41
C GLU A 114 -20.79 25.39 -5.24
N ALA A 115 -20.16 26.27 -6.03
CA ALA A 115 -18.74 26.55 -5.95
C ALA A 115 -18.37 27.12 -4.58
N VAL A 116 -17.31 26.60 -4.00
CA VAL A 116 -16.71 27.13 -2.76
C VAL A 116 -15.72 28.23 -3.11
N ASP A 117 -15.73 29.34 -2.39
CA ASP A 117 -14.69 30.36 -2.56
C ASP A 117 -13.37 29.86 -1.94
N LEU A 118 -12.38 29.57 -2.79
CA LEU A 118 -11.05 29.13 -2.38
C LEU A 118 -10.06 30.31 -2.25
N SER A 119 -10.42 31.50 -2.73
CA SER A 119 -9.46 32.60 -2.91
C SER A 119 -8.71 32.98 -1.63
N GLY A 120 -9.42 32.97 -0.49
CA GLY A 120 -8.84 33.26 0.82
C GLY A 120 -7.80 32.25 1.27
N ILE A 121 -8.09 30.95 1.16
CA ILE A 121 -7.16 29.91 1.61
C ILE A 121 -5.98 29.73 0.65
N LEU A 122 -6.23 29.86 -0.67
CA LEU A 122 -5.16 29.77 -1.68
C LEU A 122 -4.15 30.90 -1.48
N ALA A 123 -4.62 32.12 -1.19
CA ALA A 123 -3.74 33.24 -0.87
C ALA A 123 -2.91 33.00 0.41
N LYS A 124 -3.49 32.39 1.45
CA LYS A 124 -2.77 32.03 2.69
C LYS A 124 -1.72 30.95 2.43
N LEU A 125 -2.07 29.88 1.72
CA LEU A 125 -1.14 28.80 1.35
C LEU A 125 0.02 29.34 0.51
N ASP A 126 -0.27 30.21 -0.46
CA ASP A 126 0.74 30.90 -1.26
C ASP A 126 1.66 31.79 -0.43
N ALA A 127 1.10 32.55 0.51
CA ALA A 127 1.87 33.41 1.40
C ALA A 127 2.80 32.58 2.29
N VAL A 128 2.32 31.47 2.85
CA VAL A 128 3.10 30.52 3.64
C VAL A 128 4.20 29.91 2.78
N ALA A 129 3.88 29.40 1.60
CA ALA A 129 4.87 28.84 0.68
C ALA A 129 5.93 29.88 0.32
N LYS A 130 5.56 31.13 0.04
CA LYS A 130 6.49 32.22 -0.34
C LYS A 130 7.17 32.89 0.86
N GLN A 131 6.87 32.49 2.10
CA GLN A 131 7.35 33.15 3.33
C GLN A 131 7.03 34.65 3.38
N MET A 132 5.87 35.03 2.88
CA MET A 132 5.35 36.40 2.90
C MET A 132 4.43 36.60 4.11
N PRO A 133 4.25 37.84 4.60
CA PRO A 133 3.27 38.12 5.66
C PRO A 133 1.89 37.63 5.23
N LEU A 134 1.21 36.88 6.11
CA LEU A 134 -0.14 36.40 5.86
C LEU A 134 -1.07 37.59 5.51
N PRO A 135 -1.93 37.45 4.49
CA PRO A 135 -2.86 38.51 4.14
C PRO A 135 -3.77 38.82 5.34
N PRO A 136 -4.07 40.11 5.61
CA PRO A 136 -5.00 40.46 6.67
C PRO A 136 -6.36 39.79 6.42
N PRO A 137 -7.10 39.37 7.47
CA PRO A 137 -8.38 38.71 7.31
C PRO A 137 -9.31 39.58 6.45
N SER A 138 -9.72 39.04 5.30
CA SER A 138 -10.65 39.71 4.38
C SER A 138 -12.01 39.82 5.05
N ALA A 139 -12.46 41.06 5.27
CA ALA A 139 -13.72 41.38 5.91
C ALA A 139 -14.89 41.31 4.90
N SER A 140 -15.66 40.23 4.96
CA SER A 140 -17.07 40.08 4.52
C SER A 140 -17.51 38.65 4.88
N ALA A 141 -18.52 38.33 5.68
CA ALA A 141 -19.58 39.10 6.29
C ALA A 141 -19.94 38.49 7.66
N GLU A 142 -20.43 39.37 8.51
CA GLU A 142 -21.03 39.20 9.82
C GLU A 142 -22.18 38.17 9.85
N SER A 143 -22.09 37.16 10.70
CA SER A 143 -23.27 36.52 11.31
C SER A 143 -22.92 35.85 12.65
N ALA A 144 -23.28 36.57 13.70
CA ALA A 144 -23.55 36.17 15.09
C ALA A 144 -23.12 34.78 15.58
N ALA A 145 -22.21 34.80 16.55
CA ALA A 145 -22.05 33.77 17.58
C ALA A 145 -23.36 33.53 18.36
N PRO A 146 -23.47 32.38 19.03
CA PRO A 146 -23.28 32.50 20.47
C PRO A 146 -22.34 31.43 21.05
N SER A 147 -21.49 31.95 21.95
CA SER A 147 -20.66 31.26 22.93
C SER A 147 -21.46 30.25 23.76
N VAL A 148 -20.98 29.01 23.86
CA VAL A 148 -21.36 28.08 24.93
C VAL A 148 -20.12 27.75 25.74
N SER A 149 -20.20 28.24 26.98
CA SER A 149 -19.31 28.04 28.12
C SER A 149 -19.18 26.58 28.54
N ILE A 150 -17.94 26.19 28.85
CA ILE A 150 -17.57 24.98 29.58
C ILE A 150 -17.95 25.14 31.05
N PRO A 151 -18.50 24.10 31.69
CA PRO A 151 -18.16 23.84 33.09
C PRO A 151 -17.77 22.37 33.33
N ASP A 152 -16.56 22.26 33.88
CA ASP A 152 -16.16 21.47 35.04
C ASP A 152 -16.38 19.95 35.12
N GLN A 153 -15.28 19.26 35.44
CA GLN A 153 -15.27 17.86 35.88
C GLN A 153 -15.96 17.71 37.23
N PRO A 154 -16.35 16.48 37.60
CA PRO A 154 -15.59 15.86 38.69
C PRO A 154 -15.24 14.38 38.49
N THR A 155 -14.22 14.04 39.26
CA THR A 155 -13.33 12.88 39.29
C THR A 155 -13.92 11.68 40.05
N VAL A 156 -13.67 10.47 39.51
CA VAL A 156 -13.39 9.17 40.17
C VAL A 156 -14.41 8.56 41.15
N GLN A 157 -14.82 7.31 40.87
CA GLN A 157 -14.73 6.22 41.84
C GLN A 157 -14.66 4.83 41.20
N ILE A 158 -13.66 4.07 41.63
CA ILE A 158 -13.36 2.67 41.29
C ILE A 158 -14.09 1.77 42.29
N ALA A 159 -14.79 0.74 41.82
CA ALA A 159 -15.12 -0.45 42.60
C ALA A 159 -15.31 -1.68 41.69
N ALA A 160 -14.34 -2.59 41.73
CA ALA A 160 -14.54 -4.03 41.51
C ALA A 160 -14.69 -4.69 42.91
N PRO A 161 -15.02 -5.99 43.11
CA PRO A 161 -14.95 -7.12 42.15
C PRO A 161 -16.04 -8.23 42.36
N ALA A 162 -15.75 -9.40 41.76
CA ALA A 162 -16.27 -10.76 42.03
C ALA A 162 -17.51 -11.18 41.23
N ALA A 163 -17.67 -12.40 40.74
CA ALA A 163 -16.83 -13.58 40.52
C ALA A 163 -17.72 -14.56 39.73
N VAL A 164 -17.10 -15.38 38.90
CA VAL A 164 -17.67 -16.52 38.16
C VAL A 164 -18.41 -17.53 39.07
N PRO A 165 -19.33 -18.33 38.51
CA PRO A 165 -18.93 -19.72 38.23
C PRO A 165 -19.36 -20.25 36.85
N VAL A 166 -18.51 -21.19 36.43
CA VAL A 166 -18.55 -22.05 35.25
C VAL A 166 -19.55 -23.20 35.48
N GLU A 167 -20.27 -23.63 34.45
CA GLU A 167 -20.49 -25.06 34.19
C GLU A 167 -20.92 -25.34 32.74
N ALA A 168 -20.54 -26.53 32.27
CA ALA A 168 -20.38 -26.91 30.88
C ALA A 168 -21.34 -28.03 30.43
N HIS A 169 -21.35 -28.21 29.09
CA HIS A 169 -21.64 -29.42 28.29
C HIS A 169 -22.97 -29.52 27.52
N GLY A 170 -22.83 -29.86 26.23
CA GLY A 170 -23.76 -30.73 25.51
C GLY A 170 -24.29 -30.21 24.16
N LYS A 171 -23.71 -30.68 23.05
CA LYS A 171 -24.32 -30.76 21.70
C LYS A 171 -24.83 -32.21 21.49
N PRO A 172 -25.56 -32.59 20.41
CA PRO A 172 -26.30 -31.81 19.38
C PRO A 172 -27.71 -32.41 19.02
N ALA A 173 -28.50 -31.68 18.21
CA ALA A 173 -29.18 -32.15 16.98
C ALA A 173 -30.62 -31.60 16.72
N ALA A 174 -30.76 -31.05 15.50
CA ALA A 174 -31.89 -31.10 14.56
C ALA A 174 -33.23 -30.36 14.81
N GLU A 175 -33.43 -29.40 13.89
CA GLU A 175 -34.64 -29.09 13.10
C GLU A 175 -35.72 -28.09 13.57
N ALA A 176 -35.91 -27.12 12.67
CA ALA A 176 -37.16 -26.47 12.23
C ALA A 176 -37.44 -25.02 12.69
N ASN A 177 -37.27 -24.12 11.70
CA ASN A 177 -38.00 -22.87 11.44
C ASN A 177 -38.11 -21.79 12.52
N SER A 178 -37.37 -20.71 12.33
CA SER A 178 -37.98 -19.37 12.34
C SER A 178 -37.16 -18.38 11.50
N THR A 179 -37.88 -17.75 10.58
CA THR A 179 -37.52 -16.55 9.84
C THR A 179 -37.12 -15.43 10.80
N GLN A 180 -35.86 -15.01 10.77
CA GLN A 180 -35.46 -13.67 11.17
C GLN A 180 -34.49 -13.10 10.15
N ALA A 181 -34.98 -12.05 9.48
CA ALA A 181 -34.19 -11.14 8.68
C ALA A 181 -33.02 -10.63 9.53
N ASN A 182 -31.81 -10.97 9.10
CA ASN A 182 -30.61 -10.35 9.60
C ASN A 182 -29.89 -9.80 8.36
N ALA A 183 -30.00 -8.49 8.16
CA ALA A 183 -29.18 -7.75 7.23
C ALA A 183 -27.73 -7.82 7.76
N LYS A 184 -27.04 -8.92 7.45
CA LYS A 184 -25.60 -8.94 7.43
C LYS A 184 -25.18 -8.27 6.13
N ALA A 185 -24.46 -7.17 6.23
CA ALA A 185 -23.55 -6.75 5.18
C ALA A 185 -22.65 -7.96 4.88
N SER A 186 -23.00 -8.70 3.84
CA SER A 186 -22.13 -9.69 3.26
C SER A 186 -21.04 -8.90 2.56
N ASP A 187 -19.78 -9.07 2.97
CA ASP A 187 -18.65 -8.76 2.10
C ASP A 187 -18.94 -9.38 0.74
N ALA A 188 -19.28 -8.54 -0.23
CA ALA A 188 -19.65 -8.95 -1.57
C ALA A 188 -18.36 -9.32 -2.30
N THR A 189 -17.82 -10.50 -2.02
CA THR A 189 -16.65 -11.01 -2.75
C THR A 189 -17.06 -11.30 -4.19
N ILE A 190 -16.60 -10.47 -5.12
CA ILE A 190 -16.81 -10.68 -6.55
C ILE A 190 -15.86 -11.79 -7.01
N ARG A 191 -16.42 -12.90 -7.48
CA ARG A 191 -15.64 -13.98 -8.10
C ARG A 191 -15.43 -13.66 -9.57
N VAL A 192 -14.18 -13.40 -9.93
CA VAL A 192 -13.78 -13.13 -11.32
C VAL A 192 -13.13 -14.39 -11.91
N ASP A 193 -13.50 -14.72 -13.15
CA ASP A 193 -12.86 -15.82 -13.88
C ASP A 193 -11.38 -15.52 -14.12
N VAL A 194 -10.50 -16.49 -13.85
CA VAL A 194 -9.04 -16.35 -14.02
C VAL A 194 -8.67 -15.91 -15.44
N SER A 195 -9.37 -16.43 -16.46
CA SER A 195 -9.12 -16.10 -17.88
C SER A 195 -9.41 -14.64 -18.24
N ARG A 196 -10.31 -13.97 -17.51
CA ARG A 196 -10.59 -12.53 -17.71
C ARG A 196 -9.44 -11.69 -17.18
N LEU A 197 -8.91 -12.04 -16.01
CA LEU A 197 -7.71 -11.40 -15.45
C LEU A 197 -6.50 -11.60 -16.37
N ASP A 198 -6.32 -12.79 -16.94
CA ASP A 198 -5.24 -13.05 -17.90
C ASP A 198 -5.40 -12.21 -19.18
N SER A 199 -6.64 -12.05 -19.67
CA SER A 199 -6.92 -11.19 -20.83
C SER A 199 -6.64 -9.71 -20.54
N LEU A 200 -6.99 -9.23 -19.34
CA LEU A 200 -6.65 -7.87 -18.88
C LEU A 200 -5.13 -7.68 -18.80
N MET A 201 -4.40 -8.65 -18.26
CA MET A 201 -2.93 -8.61 -18.21
C MET A 201 -2.31 -8.52 -19.61
N ASN A 202 -2.84 -9.25 -20.59
CA ASN A 202 -2.39 -9.15 -21.97
C ASN A 202 -2.65 -7.76 -22.58
N LEU A 203 -3.83 -7.18 -22.33
CA LEU A 203 -4.17 -5.83 -22.78
C LEU A 203 -3.28 -4.77 -22.13
N VAL A 204 -3.02 -4.89 -20.83
CA VAL A 204 -2.06 -4.03 -20.12
C VAL A 204 -0.65 -4.21 -20.69
N GLY A 205 -0.23 -5.44 -21.03
CA GLY A 205 1.05 -5.70 -21.68
C GLY A 205 1.18 -4.99 -23.04
N GLU A 206 0.15 -5.08 -23.89
CA GLU A 206 0.10 -4.34 -25.16
C GLU A 206 0.11 -2.82 -24.94
N LEU A 207 -0.57 -2.33 -23.91
CA LEU A 207 -0.58 -0.92 -23.53
C LEU A 207 0.81 -0.44 -23.09
N VAL A 208 1.53 -1.24 -22.29
CA VAL A 208 2.92 -0.95 -21.88
C VAL A 208 3.85 -0.94 -23.09
N LEU A 209 3.70 -1.86 -24.05
CA LEU A 209 4.46 -1.84 -25.31
C LEU A 209 4.15 -0.59 -26.16
N GLY A 210 2.86 -0.25 -26.30
CA GLY A 210 2.42 0.93 -27.05
C GLY A 210 2.94 2.24 -26.45
N ARG A 211 2.91 2.34 -25.13
CA ARG A 211 3.49 3.44 -24.34
C ARG A 211 5.00 3.55 -24.51
N ASN A 212 5.75 2.45 -24.37
CA ASN A 212 7.20 2.47 -24.54
C ASN A 212 7.57 2.94 -25.96
N ARG A 213 6.80 2.51 -26.97
CA ARG A 213 6.96 2.99 -28.34
C ARG A 213 6.63 4.48 -28.48
N MET A 214 5.56 4.96 -27.83
CA MET A 214 5.20 6.38 -27.81
C MET A 214 6.31 7.23 -27.18
N SER A 215 6.85 6.79 -26.04
CA SER A 215 7.96 7.46 -25.34
C SER A 215 9.23 7.52 -26.21
N GLN A 216 9.55 6.44 -26.94
CA GLN A 216 10.65 6.44 -27.92
C GLN A 216 10.43 7.44 -29.06
N ILE A 217 9.22 7.50 -29.63
CA ILE A 217 8.89 8.45 -30.70
C ILE A 217 8.93 9.89 -30.17
N ALA A 218 8.40 10.14 -28.97
CA ALA A 218 8.45 11.46 -28.33
C ALA A 218 9.89 11.93 -28.10
N ALA A 219 10.76 11.02 -27.62
CA ALA A 219 12.18 11.30 -27.45
C ALA A 219 12.88 11.61 -28.78
N GLN A 220 12.58 10.86 -29.84
CA GLN A 220 13.14 11.09 -31.18
C GLN A 220 12.70 12.44 -31.77
N ILE A 221 11.41 12.78 -31.68
CA ILE A 221 10.86 14.06 -32.14
C ILE A 221 11.51 15.24 -31.41
N ASN A 222 11.75 15.11 -30.12
CA ASN A 222 12.41 16.14 -29.32
C ASN A 222 13.88 16.33 -29.70
N GLN A 223 14.57 15.26 -30.10
CA GLN A 223 15.94 15.32 -30.62
C GLN A 223 16.00 16.02 -31.99
N ASP A 224 15.02 15.76 -32.86
CA ASP A 224 14.96 16.33 -34.21
C ASP A 224 14.42 17.77 -34.23
N ASN A 225 13.64 18.17 -33.22
CA ASN A 225 12.97 19.48 -33.11
C ASN A 225 13.31 20.18 -31.79
N GLU A 226 14.59 20.17 -31.40
CA GLU A 226 15.05 20.76 -30.14
C GLU A 226 14.50 22.18 -29.93
N GLY A 227 13.75 22.37 -28.84
CA GLY A 227 13.17 23.67 -28.46
C GLY A 227 11.77 23.96 -28.98
N SER A 228 11.17 23.07 -29.78
CA SER A 228 9.75 23.19 -30.16
C SER A 228 8.83 23.00 -28.95
N GLN A 229 7.87 23.91 -28.77
CA GLN A 229 6.85 23.80 -27.72
C GLN A 229 6.07 22.48 -27.84
N ILE A 230 5.74 22.05 -29.06
CA ILE A 230 5.01 20.81 -29.33
C ILE A 230 5.82 19.58 -28.90
N ALA A 231 7.15 19.61 -29.08
CA ALA A 231 8.01 18.50 -28.67
C ALA A 231 8.07 18.36 -27.14
N ARG A 232 8.06 19.48 -26.40
CA ARG A 232 8.00 19.48 -24.93
C ARG A 232 6.65 18.97 -24.42
N GLU A 233 5.55 19.51 -24.96
CA GLU A 233 4.18 19.07 -24.61
C GLU A 233 3.99 17.57 -24.88
N LEU A 234 4.57 17.03 -25.96
CA LEU A 234 4.52 15.61 -26.28
C LEU A 234 5.30 14.74 -25.27
N ILE A 235 6.48 15.19 -24.82
CA ILE A 235 7.24 14.50 -23.76
C ILE A 235 6.45 14.49 -22.46
N ASP A 236 5.92 15.64 -22.04
CA ASP A 236 5.18 15.77 -20.78
C ASP A 236 3.93 14.87 -20.81
N THR A 237 3.18 14.89 -21.92
CA THR A 237 2.02 14.01 -22.13
C THR A 237 2.44 12.53 -22.13
N SER A 238 3.55 12.19 -22.79
CA SER A 238 4.06 10.82 -22.82
C SER A 238 4.47 10.35 -21.41
N ALA A 239 5.07 11.20 -20.60
CA ALA A 239 5.45 10.89 -19.22
C ALA A 239 4.22 10.67 -18.33
N GLN A 240 3.16 11.46 -18.54
CA GLN A 240 1.88 11.27 -17.85
C GLN A 240 1.22 9.94 -18.22
N ILE A 241 1.21 9.57 -19.50
CA ILE A 241 0.75 8.23 -19.94
C ILE A 241 1.65 7.14 -19.32
N ASP A 242 2.96 7.39 -19.20
CA ASP A 242 3.89 6.45 -18.61
C ASP A 242 3.55 6.12 -17.15
N PHE A 243 3.25 7.16 -16.39
CA PHE A 243 2.80 7.06 -15.01
C PHE A 243 1.45 6.31 -14.89
N ILE A 244 0.41 6.76 -15.59
CA ILE A 244 -0.95 6.18 -15.49
C ILE A 244 -0.95 4.69 -15.86
N THR A 245 -0.23 4.32 -16.92
CA THR A 245 -0.14 2.92 -17.35
C THR A 245 0.63 2.05 -16.36
N THR A 246 1.64 2.59 -15.67
CA THR A 246 2.36 1.89 -14.60
C THR A 246 1.44 1.67 -13.39
N GLU A 247 0.67 2.68 -12.98
CA GLU A 247 -0.33 2.55 -11.92
C GLU A 247 -1.41 1.52 -12.28
N LEU A 248 -1.93 1.56 -13.50
CA LEU A 248 -2.90 0.59 -13.99
C LEU A 248 -2.33 -0.84 -13.99
N GLN A 249 -1.09 -1.01 -14.44
CA GLN A 249 -0.42 -2.30 -14.40
C GLN A 249 -0.29 -2.83 -12.98
N MET A 250 0.12 -2.00 -12.03
CA MET A 250 0.22 -2.38 -10.62
C MET A 250 -1.15 -2.74 -10.03
N ALA A 251 -2.19 -1.96 -10.33
CA ALA A 251 -3.54 -2.24 -9.86
C ALA A 251 -4.05 -3.60 -10.38
N VAL A 252 -3.90 -3.87 -11.68
CA VAL A 252 -4.30 -5.16 -12.27
C VAL A 252 -3.48 -6.31 -11.69
N MET A 253 -2.16 -6.14 -11.51
CA MET A 253 -1.33 -7.14 -10.85
C MET A 253 -1.81 -7.45 -9.42
N LYS A 254 -2.16 -6.41 -8.64
CA LYS A 254 -2.71 -6.58 -7.27
C LYS A 254 -3.98 -7.42 -7.24
N THR A 255 -4.88 -7.29 -8.23
CA THR A 255 -6.10 -8.11 -8.28
C THR A 255 -5.83 -9.62 -8.44
N ARG A 256 -4.63 -10.00 -8.87
CA ARG A 256 -4.19 -11.39 -9.08
C ARG A 256 -3.31 -11.93 -7.96
N MET A 257 -2.93 -11.08 -6.99
CA MET A 257 -2.07 -11.47 -5.89
C MET A 257 -2.77 -12.48 -4.98
N ILE A 258 -2.03 -13.52 -4.58
CA ILE A 258 -2.49 -14.57 -3.68
C ILE A 258 -1.40 -14.78 -2.62
N PRO A 259 -1.77 -15.09 -1.36
CA PRO A 259 -0.78 -15.40 -0.33
C PRO A 259 0.13 -16.58 -0.72
N ILE A 260 1.43 -16.43 -0.51
CA ILE A 260 2.45 -17.45 -0.80
C ILE A 260 2.28 -18.71 0.07
N SER A 261 1.55 -18.62 1.18
CA SER A 261 1.15 -19.75 2.03
C SER A 261 0.65 -20.97 1.27
N LYS A 262 -0.02 -20.79 0.11
CA LYS A 262 -0.48 -21.93 -0.72
C LYS A 262 0.64 -22.87 -1.17
N VAL A 263 1.83 -22.34 -1.42
CA VAL A 263 3.02 -23.14 -1.75
C VAL A 263 3.69 -23.64 -0.48
N PHE A 264 3.84 -22.77 0.52
CA PHE A 264 4.53 -23.11 1.78
C PHE A 264 3.84 -24.27 2.51
N ASN A 265 2.50 -24.35 2.47
CA ASN A 265 1.71 -25.41 3.09
C ASN A 265 2.10 -26.84 2.67
N LYS A 266 2.75 -27.04 1.51
CA LYS A 266 3.22 -28.35 1.04
C LYS A 266 4.59 -28.74 1.61
N ILE A 267 5.39 -27.74 1.98
CA ILE A 267 6.80 -27.90 2.37
C ILE A 267 6.99 -28.69 3.68
N PRO A 268 6.21 -28.46 4.77
CA PRO A 268 6.38 -29.21 6.02
C PRO A 268 6.26 -30.72 5.85
N ARG A 269 5.32 -31.18 5.02
CA ARG A 269 5.13 -32.61 4.77
C ARG A 269 6.31 -33.19 3.99
N LEU A 270 6.74 -32.50 2.93
CA LEU A 270 7.89 -32.90 2.12
C LEU A 270 9.17 -32.99 2.97
N LEU A 271 9.44 -31.98 3.80
CA LEU A 271 10.63 -31.96 4.66
C LEU A 271 10.59 -33.06 5.72
N ARG A 272 9.41 -33.35 6.29
CA ARG A 272 9.23 -34.45 7.25
C ARG A 272 9.48 -35.82 6.63
N ASP A 273 9.06 -36.02 5.39
CA ASP A 273 9.30 -37.28 4.67
C ASP A 273 10.79 -37.43 4.32
N LEU A 274 11.44 -36.36 3.82
CA LEU A 274 12.90 -36.32 3.58
C LEU A 274 13.73 -36.55 4.85
N SER A 275 13.34 -35.90 5.96
CA SER A 275 14.00 -36.07 7.27
C SER A 275 14.03 -37.54 7.70
N LYS A 276 12.95 -38.28 7.48
CA LYS A 276 12.87 -39.72 7.76
C LYS A 276 13.70 -40.56 6.79
N GLU A 277 13.61 -40.28 5.50
CA GLU A 277 14.33 -41.01 4.46
C GLU A 277 15.85 -40.91 4.64
N LEU A 278 16.34 -39.71 4.97
CA LEU A 278 17.76 -39.41 5.11
C LEU A 278 18.31 -39.66 6.52
N ASN A 279 17.44 -40.01 7.48
CA ASN A 279 17.76 -40.15 8.90
C ASN A 279 18.39 -38.88 9.51
N LYS A 280 17.84 -37.71 9.17
CA LYS A 280 18.28 -36.40 9.67
C LYS A 280 17.17 -35.75 10.50
N LYS A 281 17.53 -35.00 11.54
CA LYS A 281 16.57 -34.20 12.32
C LYS A 281 16.58 -32.77 11.80
N ILE A 282 15.47 -32.31 11.25
CA ILE A 282 15.36 -30.98 10.64
C ILE A 282 14.09 -30.29 11.16
N ASP A 283 14.25 -29.07 11.64
CA ASP A 283 13.17 -28.16 12.01
C ASP A 283 12.90 -27.15 10.87
N LEU A 284 11.63 -26.85 10.60
CA LEU A 284 11.23 -25.91 9.56
C LEU A 284 10.58 -24.68 10.19
N GLN A 285 11.11 -23.51 9.86
CA GLN A 285 10.52 -22.24 10.25
C GLN A 285 10.05 -21.50 9.00
N MET A 286 8.79 -21.08 9.00
CA MET A 286 8.18 -20.32 7.91
C MET A 286 7.86 -18.92 8.42
N VAL A 287 8.25 -17.90 7.65
CA VAL A 287 8.07 -16.48 8.01
C VAL A 287 7.49 -15.74 6.80
N GLY A 288 6.48 -14.90 7.03
CA GLY A 288 5.85 -14.09 5.98
C GLY A 288 4.97 -14.88 5.02
N GLU A 289 4.25 -15.89 5.52
CA GLU A 289 3.34 -16.74 4.72
C GLU A 289 2.18 -15.95 4.09
N GLU A 290 1.84 -14.81 4.67
CA GLU A 290 0.84 -13.85 4.23
C GLU A 290 1.30 -12.99 3.04
N THR A 291 2.60 -12.97 2.72
CA THR A 291 3.15 -12.21 1.59
C THR A 291 2.42 -12.59 0.30
N GLU A 292 1.87 -11.59 -0.39
CA GLU A 292 1.07 -11.83 -1.58
C GLU A 292 1.94 -11.80 -2.84
N LEU A 293 1.72 -12.75 -3.74
CA LEU A 293 2.49 -12.92 -4.97
C LEU A 293 1.56 -13.26 -6.14
N ASP A 294 1.97 -12.92 -7.36
CA ASP A 294 1.20 -13.22 -8.57
C ASP A 294 0.96 -14.74 -8.69
N LYS A 295 -0.27 -15.11 -9.05
CA LYS A 295 -0.68 -16.51 -9.17
C LYS A 295 0.21 -17.34 -10.11
N THR A 296 0.59 -16.81 -11.28
CA THR A 296 1.46 -17.54 -12.21
C THR A 296 2.83 -17.76 -11.60
N ILE A 297 3.38 -16.73 -10.95
CA ILE A 297 4.67 -16.85 -10.26
C ILE A 297 4.60 -17.89 -9.15
N ILE A 298 3.52 -17.96 -8.38
CA ILE A 298 3.31 -19.01 -7.35
C ILE A 298 3.33 -20.41 -7.97
N GLU A 299 2.66 -20.60 -9.10
CA GLU A 299 2.61 -21.89 -9.81
C GLU A 299 4.00 -22.28 -10.34
N GLU A 300 4.75 -21.33 -10.88
CA GLU A 300 6.11 -21.54 -11.41
C GLU A 300 7.17 -21.75 -10.30
N LEU A 301 7.01 -21.10 -9.14
CA LEU A 301 7.95 -21.22 -8.02
C LEU A 301 7.85 -22.54 -7.26
N ASN A 302 6.73 -23.26 -7.40
CA ASN A 302 6.48 -24.48 -6.63
C ASN A 302 7.60 -25.52 -6.82
N ASP A 303 8.04 -25.76 -8.05
CA ASP A 303 9.07 -26.77 -8.35
C ASP A 303 10.49 -26.32 -7.94
N PRO A 304 10.94 -25.09 -8.25
CA PRO A 304 12.21 -24.54 -7.76
C PRO A 304 12.33 -24.56 -6.23
N LEU A 305 11.28 -24.15 -5.51
CA LEU A 305 11.31 -24.12 -4.04
C LEU A 305 11.44 -25.52 -3.45
N VAL A 306 10.71 -26.50 -3.98
CA VAL A 306 10.84 -27.90 -3.58
C VAL A 306 12.26 -28.41 -3.82
N HIS A 307 12.86 -28.04 -4.96
CA HIS A 307 14.23 -28.45 -5.27
C HIS A 307 15.26 -27.83 -4.32
N ILE A 308 15.14 -26.54 -3.99
CA ILE A 308 16.07 -25.88 -3.06
C ILE A 308 15.92 -26.45 -1.64
N ILE A 309 14.69 -26.66 -1.17
CA ILE A 309 14.44 -27.28 0.15
C ILE A 309 15.00 -28.71 0.18
N ARG A 310 14.85 -29.48 -0.90
CA ARG A 310 15.46 -30.80 -1.00
C ARG A 310 16.98 -30.71 -0.94
N ASN A 311 17.61 -29.77 -1.64
CA ASN A 311 19.06 -29.59 -1.58
C ASN A 311 19.54 -29.23 -0.16
N ALA A 312 18.80 -28.37 0.55
CA ALA A 312 19.07 -28.07 1.95
C ALA A 312 18.97 -29.32 2.84
N ALA A 313 17.96 -30.17 2.63
CA ALA A 313 17.80 -31.41 3.40
C ALA A 313 18.82 -32.51 3.04
N ASP A 314 19.09 -32.73 1.74
CA ASP A 314 19.97 -33.77 1.21
C ASP A 314 21.45 -33.45 1.45
N HIS A 315 21.85 -32.21 1.15
CA HIS A 315 23.25 -31.80 1.09
C HIS A 315 23.62 -30.71 2.07
N GLY A 316 22.68 -29.85 2.50
CA GLY A 316 22.96 -28.80 3.48
C GLY A 316 23.10 -29.38 4.89
N VAL A 317 21.98 -29.82 5.46
CA VAL A 317 21.89 -30.29 6.84
C VAL A 317 22.61 -31.63 6.99
N GLU A 318 23.55 -31.69 7.93
CA GLU A 318 24.34 -32.88 8.24
C GLU A 318 23.54 -33.90 9.09
N ARG A 319 24.05 -35.12 9.27
CA ARG A 319 23.42 -36.09 10.17
C ARG A 319 23.59 -35.65 11.63
N PRO A 320 22.70 -36.07 12.56
CA PRO A 320 22.76 -35.65 13.96
C PRO A 320 24.12 -35.95 14.61
N GLU A 321 24.73 -37.09 14.29
CA GLU A 321 26.03 -37.49 14.82
C GLU A 321 27.16 -36.57 14.36
N ASP A 322 27.20 -36.26 13.05
CA ASP A 322 28.19 -35.36 12.44
C ASP A 322 28.05 -33.93 12.97
N ARG A 323 26.80 -33.47 13.19
CA ARG A 323 26.51 -32.14 13.77
C ARG A 323 27.03 -31.99 15.18
N VAL A 324 26.79 -32.99 16.04
CA VAL A 324 27.28 -33.00 17.42
C VAL A 324 28.82 -33.06 17.43
N ALA A 325 29.44 -33.82 16.52
CA ALA A 325 30.90 -33.85 16.37
C ALA A 325 31.48 -32.49 15.93
N ALA A 326 30.72 -31.71 15.14
CA ALA A 326 31.05 -30.35 14.75
C ALA A 326 30.67 -29.28 15.81
N GLY A 327 30.11 -29.68 16.96
CA GLY A 327 29.70 -28.76 18.04
C GLY A 327 28.37 -28.01 17.78
N LYS A 328 27.56 -28.46 16.83
CA LYS A 328 26.23 -27.92 16.52
C LYS A 328 25.11 -28.69 17.23
N ASP A 329 23.90 -28.14 17.25
CA ASP A 329 22.72 -28.86 17.74
C ASP A 329 22.44 -30.11 16.88
N ALA A 330 21.95 -31.19 17.50
CA ALA A 330 21.64 -32.43 16.80
C ALA A 330 20.50 -32.29 15.77
N THR A 331 19.67 -31.25 15.90
CA THR A 331 18.63 -30.84 14.97
C THR A 331 19.16 -29.68 14.12
N GLY A 332 19.11 -29.81 12.81
CA GLY A 332 19.35 -28.67 11.90
C GLY A 332 18.07 -27.87 11.70
N TYR A 333 18.20 -26.63 11.23
CA TYR A 333 17.04 -25.80 10.89
C TYR A 333 17.08 -25.37 9.43
N VAL A 334 15.89 -25.25 8.85
CA VAL A 334 15.67 -24.63 7.55
C VAL A 334 14.65 -23.51 7.75
N ILE A 335 15.01 -22.29 7.37
CA ILE A 335 14.15 -21.12 7.42
C ILE A 335 13.72 -20.80 5.99
N LEU A 336 12.41 -20.75 5.77
CA LEU A 336 11.80 -20.30 4.54
C LEU A 336 11.07 -18.98 4.82
N LYS A 337 11.60 -17.88 4.30
CA LYS A 337 11.10 -16.53 4.58
C LYS A 337 10.70 -15.84 3.29
N ALA A 338 9.55 -15.18 3.30
CA ALA A 338 9.12 -14.27 2.25
C ALA A 338 8.89 -12.88 2.86
N GLU A 339 9.39 -11.83 2.22
CA GLU A 339 9.17 -10.45 2.65
C GLU A 339 9.11 -9.47 1.47
N HIS A 340 8.41 -8.36 1.65
CA HIS A 340 8.40 -7.25 0.69
C HIS A 340 9.61 -6.34 0.94
N GLU A 341 10.44 -6.14 -0.09
CA GLU A 341 11.53 -5.19 -0.11
C GLU A 341 11.33 -4.19 -1.26
N GLY A 342 10.71 -3.05 -0.95
CA GLY A 342 10.33 -2.04 -1.94
C GLY A 342 9.32 -2.62 -2.94
N ASN A 343 9.71 -2.67 -4.23
CA ASN A 343 8.89 -3.23 -5.31
C ASN A 343 9.21 -4.70 -5.63
N HIS A 344 10.04 -5.35 -4.81
CA HIS A 344 10.41 -6.75 -4.99
C HIS A 344 9.92 -7.58 -3.81
N ILE A 345 9.69 -8.87 -4.07
CA ILE A 345 9.44 -9.86 -3.03
C ILE A 345 10.70 -10.71 -2.92
N VAL A 346 11.28 -10.73 -1.73
CA VAL A 346 12.48 -11.50 -1.43
C VAL A 346 12.05 -12.80 -0.78
N ILE A 347 12.30 -13.90 -1.47
CA ILE A 347 12.12 -15.25 -0.93
C ILE A 347 13.52 -15.76 -0.58
N SER A 348 13.76 -16.00 0.71
CA SER A 348 15.01 -16.53 1.22
C SER A 348 14.81 -17.92 1.81
N ILE A 349 15.76 -18.80 1.49
CA ILE A 349 15.88 -20.13 2.08
C ILE A 349 17.24 -20.18 2.74
N GLN A 350 17.25 -20.46 4.03
CA GLN A 350 18.47 -20.53 4.83
C GLN A 350 18.51 -21.87 5.56
N ASP A 351 19.66 -22.51 5.55
CA ASP A 351 19.96 -23.69 6.37
C ASP A 351 21.22 -23.44 7.23
N ASP A 352 21.37 -24.26 8.27
CA ASP A 352 22.54 -24.23 9.17
C ASP A 352 23.49 -25.42 8.95
N GLY A 353 23.50 -25.90 7.71
CA GLY A 353 24.32 -27.00 7.25
C GLY A 353 25.82 -26.71 7.24
N HIS A 354 26.57 -27.54 6.52
CA HIS A 354 28.02 -27.37 6.40
C HIS A 354 28.43 -26.30 5.37
N GLY A 355 27.47 -25.67 4.70
CA GLY A 355 27.72 -24.68 3.65
C GLY A 355 28.39 -25.28 2.39
N MET A 356 28.73 -24.44 1.42
CA MET A 356 29.41 -24.90 0.21
C MET A 356 30.93 -24.87 0.40
N ASP A 357 31.60 -26.02 0.25
CA ASP A 357 33.07 -26.14 0.27
C ASP A 357 33.68 -25.51 -0.99
N PRO A 358 34.41 -24.38 -0.87
CA PRO A 358 34.92 -23.63 -2.02
C PRO A 358 35.91 -24.43 -2.87
N GLU A 359 36.74 -25.27 -2.25
CA GLU A 359 37.77 -26.06 -2.94
C GLU A 359 37.14 -27.20 -3.74
N LYS A 360 36.12 -27.87 -3.19
CA LYS A 360 35.34 -28.86 -3.94
C LYS A 360 34.58 -28.23 -5.11
N LEU A 361 34.02 -27.04 -4.91
CA LEU A 361 33.28 -26.33 -5.96
C LEU A 361 34.22 -25.97 -7.12
N LYS A 362 35.39 -25.41 -6.79
CA LYS A 362 36.44 -25.06 -7.76
C LYS A 362 36.90 -26.28 -8.56
N ARG A 363 37.14 -27.42 -7.91
CA ARG A 363 37.53 -28.66 -8.61
C ARG A 363 36.45 -29.15 -9.57
N LYS A 364 35.18 -29.18 -9.13
CA LYS A 364 34.05 -29.60 -9.99
C LYS A 364 33.80 -28.64 -11.16
N ALA A 365 34.01 -27.34 -10.96
CA ALA A 365 33.89 -26.34 -12.03
C ALA A 365 34.98 -26.56 -13.10
N LEU A 366 36.23 -26.74 -12.68
CA LEU A 366 37.34 -27.03 -13.59
C LEU A 366 37.18 -28.36 -14.36
N GLU A 367 36.54 -29.36 -13.76
CA GLU A 367 36.23 -30.64 -14.44
C GLU A 367 35.13 -30.50 -15.50
N LYS A 368 34.24 -29.51 -15.37
CA LYS A 368 33.08 -29.33 -16.25
C LYS A 368 33.25 -28.24 -17.32
N GLY A 369 34.36 -27.50 -17.30
CA GLY A 369 34.71 -26.47 -18.28
C GLY A 369 34.58 -25.07 -17.71
#